data_AF-I9Q8G0-F1
#
_entry.id   AF-I9Q8G0-F1
#
_cell.length_a   1.000
_cell.length_b   1.000
_cell.length_c   1.000
_cell.angle_alpha   90.00
_cell.angle_beta   90.00
_cell.angle_gamma   90.00
#
_symmetry.space_group_name_H-M   'P 1'
#
loop_
_entity.id
_entity.type
_entity.pdbx_description
1 polymer ?
#
loop_
_entity_poly.entity_id
_entity_poly.type
_entity_poly.pdbx_seq_one_letter_code
_entity_poly.pdbx_strand_id
1 'polypeptide(L)'
;MSVLDFYSRQGTKDLEKLGLKGLFKTPKPVALIKYLLLCSTPKDSIILDFFAGSGTTAQAVIEVNKDYYLNWSFYLCQKEEKIKNNPQAASILKNKGYQNTISDIMLLCLEKIIKRSEYEILKTKSILF
;
A
#
# COMPACT_ATOMS: atom_id res chain seq x y z
N MET A 1 10.53 -25.30 2.41
CA MET A 1 9.49 -24.89 1.45
C MET A 1 8.41 -24.17 2.23
N SER A 2 7.98 -22.97 1.82
CA SER A 2 6.87 -22.29 2.50
C SER A 2 5.56 -22.94 2.07
N VAL A 3 4.58 -23.04 2.99
CA VAL A 3 3.22 -23.50 2.64
C VAL A 3 2.46 -22.43 1.85
N LEU A 4 2.83 -21.16 2.04
CA LEU A 4 2.28 -20.01 1.31
C LEU A 4 3.42 -19.24 0.63
N ASP A 5 3.32 -19.00 -0.69
CA ASP A 5 4.37 -18.38 -1.51
C ASP A 5 4.44 -16.85 -1.41
N PHE A 6 4.36 -16.33 -0.19
CA PHE A 6 4.54 -14.91 0.10
C PHE A 6 5.90 -14.65 0.73
N TYR A 7 6.73 -13.86 0.04
CA TYR A 7 8.12 -13.61 0.44
C TYR A 7 8.32 -12.12 0.72
N SER A 8 9.07 -11.77 1.77
CA SER A 8 9.31 -10.36 2.16
C SER A 8 9.84 -9.48 1.02
N ARG A 9 10.67 -10.06 0.12
CA ARG A 9 11.18 -9.38 -1.08
C ARG A 9 10.10 -8.91 -2.06
N GLN A 10 8.92 -9.54 -2.07
CA GLN A 10 7.79 -9.13 -2.91
C GLN A 10 7.25 -7.77 -2.45
N GLY A 11 7.18 -7.50 -1.15
CA GLY A 11 6.75 -6.20 -0.65
C GLY A 11 7.66 -5.06 -1.14
N THR A 12 8.99 -5.27 -1.13
CA THR A 12 9.93 -4.27 -1.68
C THR A 12 9.66 -4.02 -3.16
N LYS A 13 9.41 -5.08 -3.94
CA LYS A 13 9.03 -4.95 -5.36
C LYS A 13 7.71 -4.23 -5.55
N ASP A 14 6.73 -4.42 -4.65
CA ASP A 14 5.45 -3.72 -4.72
C ASP A 14 5.63 -2.20 -4.52
N LEU A 15 6.50 -1.76 -3.60
CA LEU A 15 6.89 -0.35 -3.48
C LEU A 15 7.66 0.16 -4.70
N GLU A 16 8.55 -0.66 -5.28
CA GLU A 16 9.26 -0.30 -6.51
C GLU A 16 8.29 -0.04 -7.67
N LYS A 17 7.22 -0.83 -7.81
CA LYS A 17 6.15 -0.62 -8.81
C LYS A 17 5.40 0.70 -8.60
N LEU A 18 5.41 1.28 -7.41
CA LEU A 18 4.86 2.61 -7.11
C LEU A 18 5.88 3.74 -7.36
N GLY A 19 7.10 3.41 -7.78
CA GLY A 19 8.20 4.36 -7.92
C GLY A 19 8.77 4.82 -6.57
N LEU A 20 8.57 4.03 -5.50
CA LEU A 20 8.94 4.37 -4.12
C LEU A 20 10.03 3.42 -3.57
N LYS A 21 10.96 3.02 -4.44
CA LYS A 21 12.08 2.13 -4.08
C LYS A 21 12.86 2.69 -2.88
N GLY A 22 13.09 1.84 -1.88
CA GLY A 22 13.89 2.16 -0.69
C GLY A 22 13.18 3.07 0.33
N LEU A 23 11.93 3.47 0.08
CA LEU A 23 11.15 4.28 1.00
C LEU A 23 10.87 3.53 2.32
N PHE A 24 10.62 2.22 2.24
CA PHE A 24 10.41 1.37 3.41
C PHE A 24 11.20 0.07 3.26
N LYS A 25 11.88 -0.37 4.34
CA LYS A 25 12.82 -1.50 4.27
C LYS A 25 12.10 -2.85 4.15
N THR A 26 11.03 -3.02 4.92
CA THR A 26 10.33 -4.31 5.07
C THR A 26 8.81 -4.12 4.97
N PRO A 27 8.28 -3.62 3.84
CA PRO A 27 6.85 -3.57 3.62
C PRO A 27 6.28 -4.99 3.57
N LYS A 28 5.06 -5.18 4.08
CA LYS A 28 4.35 -6.45 3.91
C LYS A 28 4.08 -6.66 2.40
N PRO A 29 4.17 -7.89 1.85
CA PRO A 29 3.74 -8.15 0.48
C PRO A 29 2.25 -7.88 0.30
N VAL A 30 1.86 -7.18 -0.77
CA VAL A 30 0.44 -6.84 -1.02
C VAL A 30 -0.38 -8.11 -1.21
N ALA A 31 0.18 -9.08 -1.95
CA ALA A 31 -0.48 -10.36 -2.22
C ALA A 31 -0.80 -11.17 -0.94
N LEU A 32 0.05 -11.08 0.10
CA LEU A 32 -0.23 -11.71 1.39
C LEU A 32 -1.46 -11.10 2.04
N ILE A 33 -1.56 -9.77 2.05
CA ILE A 33 -2.69 -9.08 2.67
C ILE A 33 -3.97 -9.33 1.87
N LYS A 34 -3.93 -9.31 0.53
CA LYS A 34 -5.06 -9.70 -0.31
C LYS A 34 -5.57 -11.10 0.04
N TYR A 35 -4.67 -12.07 0.14
CA TYR A 35 -4.99 -13.45 0.48
C TYR A 35 -5.71 -13.54 1.84
N LEU A 36 -5.14 -12.91 2.88
CA LEU A 36 -5.73 -12.92 4.22
C LEU A 36 -7.13 -12.29 4.25
N LEU A 37 -7.31 -11.15 3.56
CA LEU A 37 -8.60 -10.47 3.50
C LEU A 37 -9.65 -11.31 2.76
N LEU A 38 -9.32 -11.86 1.58
CA LEU A 38 -10.23 -12.69 0.79
C LEU A 38 -10.65 -13.96 1.54
N CYS A 39 -9.80 -14.52 2.40
CA CYS A 39 -10.12 -15.69 3.21
C CYS A 39 -11.02 -15.39 4.42
N SER A 40 -11.05 -14.15 4.92
CA SER A 40 -11.59 -13.84 6.25
C SER A 40 -12.61 -12.71 6.28
N THR A 41 -12.80 -11.98 5.18
CA THR A 41 -13.55 -10.72 5.16
C THR A 41 -14.80 -10.85 4.28
N PRO A 42 -16.01 -10.69 4.85
CA PRO A 42 -17.26 -10.62 4.09
C PRO A 42 -17.32 -9.41 3.17
N LYS A 43 -18.25 -9.41 2.21
CA LYS A 43 -18.56 -8.21 1.40
C LYS A 43 -18.94 -7.03 2.31
N ASP A 44 -18.67 -5.81 1.84
CA ASP A 44 -19.05 -4.54 2.50
C ASP A 44 -18.49 -4.34 3.92
N SER A 45 -17.35 -4.97 4.22
CA SER A 45 -16.67 -4.85 5.52
C SER A 45 -15.79 -3.59 5.64
N ILE A 46 -15.48 -3.24 6.89
CA ILE A 46 -14.50 -2.20 7.24
C ILE A 46 -13.23 -2.88 7.77
N ILE A 47 -12.08 -2.61 7.15
CA ILE A 47 -10.78 -3.14 7.53
C ILE A 47 -10.01 -2.09 8.35
N LEU A 48 -9.53 -2.47 9.53
CA LEU A 48 -8.72 -1.60 10.39
C LEU A 48 -7.29 -2.14 10.48
N ASP A 49 -6.30 -1.28 10.26
CA ASP A 49 -4.88 -1.57 10.52
C ASP A 49 -4.27 -0.45 11.38
N PHE A 50 -4.05 -0.76 12.66
CA PHE A 50 -3.46 0.16 13.64
C PHE A 50 -1.92 0.15 13.66
N PHE A 51 -1.29 -0.64 12.77
CA PHE A 51 0.15 -0.69 12.53
C PHE A 51 0.44 -0.62 11.03
N ALA A 52 -0.09 0.42 10.40
CA ALA A 52 -0.19 0.51 8.95
C ALA A 52 1.18 0.53 8.24
N GLY A 53 2.22 1.10 8.85
CA GLY A 53 3.57 1.13 8.31
C GLY A 53 3.61 1.76 6.91
N SER A 54 3.90 0.96 5.89
CA SER A 54 3.92 1.41 4.49
C SER A 54 2.53 1.54 3.84
N GLY A 55 1.44 1.25 4.54
CA GLY A 55 0.08 1.32 4.01
C GLY A 55 -0.34 0.13 3.11
N THR A 56 0.34 -1.01 3.21
CA THR A 56 0.07 -2.21 2.38
C THR A 56 -1.39 -2.66 2.47
N THR A 57 -2.04 -2.51 3.63
CA THR A 57 -3.44 -2.89 3.83
C THR A 57 -4.39 -2.09 2.94
N ALA A 58 -4.20 -0.77 2.86
CA ALA A 58 -4.99 0.06 1.95
C ALA A 58 -4.77 -0.31 0.48
N GLN A 59 -3.52 -0.60 0.10
CA GLN A 59 -3.22 -1.06 -1.25
C GLN A 59 -3.99 -2.35 -1.58
N ALA A 60 -3.96 -3.33 -0.68
CA ALA A 60 -4.66 -4.59 -0.86
C ALA A 60 -6.18 -4.38 -0.97
N VAL A 61 -6.77 -3.54 -0.11
CA VAL A 61 -8.22 -3.23 -0.15
C VAL A 61 -8.61 -2.56 -1.47
N ILE A 62 -7.89 -1.51 -1.89
CA ILE A 62 -8.17 -0.79 -3.15
C ILE A 62 -8.09 -1.74 -4.34
N GLU A 63 -7.03 -2.55 -4.42
CA GLU A 63 -6.86 -3.49 -5.53
C GLU A 63 -7.91 -4.61 -5.49
N VAL A 64 -8.26 -5.17 -4.33
CA VAL A 64 -9.29 -6.23 -4.22
C VAL A 64 -10.68 -5.70 -4.55
N ASN A 65 -11.04 -4.50 -4.09
CA ASN A 65 -12.31 -3.87 -4.46
C ASN A 65 -12.46 -3.74 -5.98
N LYS A 66 -11.36 -3.36 -6.65
CA LYS A 66 -11.33 -3.28 -8.12
C LYS A 66 -11.39 -4.66 -8.78
N ASP A 67 -10.54 -5.60 -8.35
CA ASP A 67 -10.39 -6.92 -8.98
C ASP A 67 -11.66 -7.78 -8.84
N TYR A 68 -12.40 -7.63 -7.73
CA TYR A 68 -13.55 -8.47 -7.37
C TYR A 68 -14.89 -7.70 -7.25
N TYR A 69 -14.93 -6.42 -7.65
CA TYR A 69 -16.11 -5.55 -7.54
C TYR A 69 -16.73 -5.55 -6.13
N LEU A 70 -15.88 -5.39 -5.12
CA LEU A 70 -16.27 -5.29 -3.70
C LEU A 70 -16.33 -3.82 -3.25
N ASN A 71 -16.93 -3.58 -2.09
CA ASN A 71 -17.05 -2.25 -1.49
C ASN A 71 -16.51 -2.21 -0.06
N TRP A 72 -15.31 -2.76 0.14
CA TRP A 72 -14.62 -2.67 1.43
C TRP A 72 -14.13 -1.24 1.69
N SER A 73 -14.30 -0.78 2.92
CA SER A 73 -13.68 0.45 3.42
C SER A 73 -12.49 0.12 4.31
N PHE A 74 -11.57 1.07 4.51
CA PHE A 74 -10.44 0.85 5.41
C PHE A 74 -10.12 2.08 6.27
N TYR A 75 -9.57 1.83 7.45
CA TYR A 75 -8.96 2.82 8.33
C TYR A 75 -7.52 2.39 8.64
N LEU A 76 -6.59 3.32 8.47
CA LEU A 76 -5.19 3.13 8.83
C LEU A 76 -4.84 4.04 10.00
N CYS A 77 -4.17 3.51 11.01
CA CYS A 77 -3.51 4.31 12.03
C CYS A 77 -2.01 4.08 11.96
N GLN A 78 -1.27 5.18 11.99
CA GLN A 78 0.18 5.17 12.03
C GLN A 78 0.66 6.29 12.94
N LYS A 79 1.46 5.94 13.94
CA LYS A 79 2.11 6.92 14.82
C LYS A 79 3.16 7.71 14.03
N GLU A 80 3.26 9.01 14.33
CA GLU A 80 4.26 9.93 13.76
C GLU A 80 5.67 9.67 14.33
N GLU A 81 6.27 8.55 13.95
CA GLU A 81 7.60 8.16 14.38
C GLU A 81 8.67 8.69 13.43
N LYS A 82 9.69 9.39 13.95
CA LYS A 82 10.80 9.87 13.14
C LYS A 82 11.63 8.71 12.57
N ILE A 83 11.98 8.79 11.30
CA ILE A 83 12.83 7.80 10.64
C ILE A 83 14.29 8.05 11.01
N LYS A 84 14.92 7.09 11.72
CA LYS A 84 16.32 7.20 12.15
C LYS A 84 17.31 6.44 11.24
N ASN A 85 16.91 5.26 10.76
CA ASN A 85 17.82 4.31 10.13
C ASN A 85 17.51 4.05 8.64
N ASN A 86 17.01 5.06 7.94
CA ASN A 86 16.78 5.00 6.49
C ASN A 86 17.00 6.38 5.82
N PRO A 87 18.26 6.79 5.58
CA PRO A 87 18.57 8.07 4.95
C PRO A 87 17.96 8.24 3.55
N GLN A 88 17.80 7.15 2.81
CA GLN A 88 17.16 7.18 1.49
C GLN A 88 15.69 7.59 1.60
N ALA A 89 14.94 7.02 2.54
CA ALA A 89 13.56 7.43 2.79
C ALA A 89 13.47 8.91 3.20
N ALA A 90 14.34 9.36 4.09
CA ALA A 90 14.40 10.76 4.51
C ALA A 90 14.61 11.72 3.32
N SER A 91 15.50 11.36 2.39
CA SER A 91 15.75 12.13 1.16
C SER A 91 14.53 12.16 0.24
N ILE A 92 13.90 11.00 0.00
CA ILE A 92 12.69 10.89 -0.84
C ILE A 92 11.55 11.74 -0.28
N LEU A 93 11.29 11.65 1.03
CA LEU A 93 10.24 12.41 1.70
C LEU A 93 10.50 13.91 1.62
N LYS A 94 11.73 14.35 1.93
CA LYS A 94 12.15 15.75 1.84
C LYS A 94 11.96 16.31 0.43
N ASN A 95 12.39 15.56 -0.60
CA ASN A 95 12.26 15.98 -2.00
C ASN A 95 10.80 16.08 -2.47
N LYS A 96 9.87 15.45 -1.75
CA LYS A 96 8.44 15.48 -2.04
C LYS A 96 7.65 16.40 -1.10
N GLY A 97 8.32 17.10 -0.18
CA GLY A 97 7.68 18.04 0.74
C GLY A 97 7.06 17.42 1.99
N TYR A 98 7.40 16.18 2.33
CA TYR A 98 6.90 15.50 3.53
C TYR A 98 7.87 15.61 4.71
N GLN A 99 7.36 15.40 5.93
CA GLN A 99 8.23 15.29 7.10
C GLN A 99 8.91 13.92 7.13
N ASN A 100 9.99 13.82 7.91
CA ASN A 100 10.78 12.58 8.03
C ASN A 100 10.14 11.60 9.03
N THR A 101 8.90 11.18 8.79
CA THR A 101 8.13 10.30 9.67
C THR A 101 7.59 9.06 8.96
N ILE A 102 7.27 8.00 9.72
CA ILE A 102 6.66 6.78 9.17
C ILE A 102 5.23 7.05 8.65
N SER A 103 4.46 7.92 9.31
CA SER A 103 3.14 8.34 8.82
C SER A 103 3.23 9.03 7.46
N ASP A 104 4.26 9.85 7.22
CA ASP A 104 4.48 10.45 5.91
C ASP A 104 4.84 9.42 4.82
N ILE A 105 5.56 8.35 5.18
CA ILE A 105 5.75 7.21 4.25
C ILE A 105 4.39 6.63 3.87
N MET A 106 3.53 6.37 4.86
CA MET A 106 2.19 5.83 4.64
C MET A 106 1.36 6.74 3.72
N LEU A 107 1.35 8.05 3.99
CA LEU A 107 0.62 9.05 3.19
C LEU A 107 1.13 9.09 1.74
N LEU A 108 2.43 9.15 1.54
CA LEU A 108 3.02 9.16 0.20
C LEU A 108 2.70 7.86 -0.57
N CYS A 109 2.73 6.71 0.08
CA CYS A 109 2.29 5.45 -0.53
C CYS A 109 0.83 5.52 -0.94
N LEU A 110 -0.07 5.94 -0.05
CA LEU A 110 -1.50 6.08 -0.30
C LEU A 110 -1.78 6.99 -1.50
N GLU A 111 -1.16 8.17 -1.55
CA GLU A 111 -1.33 9.10 -2.67
C GLU A 111 -0.93 8.48 -4.00
N LYS A 112 0.17 7.71 -4.02
CA LYS A 112 0.63 7.01 -5.22
C LYS A 112 -0.30 5.88 -5.64
N ILE A 113 -0.83 5.14 -4.68
CA ILE A 113 -1.79 4.05 -4.93
C ILE A 113 -3.10 4.62 -5.49
N ILE A 114 -3.64 5.67 -4.88
CA ILE A 114 -4.90 6.32 -5.32
C ILE A 114 -4.74 6.88 -6.74
N LYS A 115 -3.69 7.68 -6.99
CA LYS A 115 -3.43 8.21 -8.35
C LYS A 115 -3.30 7.12 -9.39
N ARG A 116 -2.61 6.02 -9.06
CA ARG A 116 -2.45 4.88 -9.97
C ARG A 116 -3.78 4.20 -10.23
N SER A 117 -4.59 3.97 -9.20
CA SER A 117 -5.92 3.36 -9.33
C SER A 117 -6.84 4.22 -10.21
N GLU A 118 -6.90 5.52 -9.97
CA GLU A 118 -7.65 6.49 -10.79
C GLU A 118 -7.20 6.48 -12.25
N TYR A 119 -5.89 6.52 -12.49
CA TYR A 119 -5.33 6.45 -13.84
C TYR A 119 -5.72 5.16 -14.57
N GLU A 120 -5.66 4.02 -13.88
CA GLU A 120 -6.05 2.73 -14.46
C GLU A 120 -7.56 2.70 -14.79
N ILE A 121 -8.42 3.26 -13.93
CA ILE A 121 -9.87 3.38 -14.18
C ILE A 121 -10.15 4.25 -15.41
N LEU A 122 -9.48 5.42 -15.51
CA LEU A 122 -9.62 6.33 -16.65
C LEU A 122 -9.17 5.66 -17.95
N LYS A 123 -8.02 4.96 -17.94
CA LYS A 123 -7.51 4.25 -19.11
C LYS A 123 -8.48 3.17 -19.60
N THR A 124 -9.09 2.40 -18.69
CA THR A 124 -10.10 1.40 -19.07
C THR A 124 -11.31 2.07 -19.72
N LYS A 125 -11.80 3.19 -19.19
CA LYS A 125 -12.93 3.94 -19.80
C LYS A 125 -12.59 4.50 -21.19
N SER A 126 -11.37 4.99 -21.40
CA SER A 126 -10.95 5.54 -22.70
C SER A 126 -10.74 4.49 -23.80
N ILE A 127 -10.67 3.20 -23.46
CA ILE A 127 -10.54 2.09 -24.43
C ILE A 127 -11.91 1.52 -24.83
N LEU A 128 -13.00 1.91 -24.15
CA LEU A 128 -14.37 1.66 -24.59
C LEU A 128 -14.86 2.78 -25.53
N PHE A 129 -14.42 2.75 -26.79
CA PHE A 129 -15.07 3.41 -27.92
C PHE A 129 -14.96 2.53 -29.16
#